data_AF-A0A314W8P6-F1
#
_entry.id   AF-A0A314W8P6-F1
#
_cell.length_a   1.000
_cell.length_b   1.000
_cell.length_c   1.000
_cell.angle_alpha   90.00
_cell.angle_beta   90.00
_cell.angle_gamma   90.00
#
_symmetry.space_group_name_H-M   'P 1'
#
loop_
_entity.id
_entity.type
_entity.pdbx_description
1 polymer ?
#
loop_
_entity_poly.entity_id
_entity_poly.type
_entity_poly.pdbx_seq_one_letter_code
_entity_poly.pdbx_strand_id
1 'polypeptide(L)'
;MISVYFDGKCSLCKREISYYKTIAPANKFLWKDIASDPSHLQEINVSQQAALRRLHVLDDEKKLIIGFDAFIVIWSQIKLWHLVALIGSLPIINLILKQSYNFFADWKFRRSPHCSLSNNPKILKDN
;
A
#
# COMPACT_ATOMS: atom_id res chain seq x y z
N MET A 1 0.71 6.86 14.83
CA MET A 1 1.74 6.60 13.79
C MET A 1 1.18 5.49 12.92
N ILE A 2 1.19 5.65 11.60
CA ILE A 2 0.58 4.69 10.68
C ILE A 2 1.64 3.85 9.97
N SER A 3 1.35 2.57 9.69
CA SER A 3 2.24 1.69 8.93
C SER A 3 1.76 1.58 7.49
N VAL A 4 2.66 1.79 6.53
CA VAL A 4 2.39 1.68 5.09
C VAL A 4 3.16 0.48 4.55
N TYR A 5 2.43 -0.52 4.04
CA TYR A 5 3.00 -1.73 3.45
C TYR A 5 3.00 -1.58 1.93
N PHE A 6 4.18 -1.56 1.32
CA PHE A 6 4.34 -1.25 -0.09
C PHE A 6 5.31 -2.19 -0.80
N ASP A 7 5.16 -2.28 -2.12
CA ASP A 7 6.03 -3.04 -3.00
C ASP A 7 7.25 -2.21 -3.43
N GLY A 8 8.41 -2.46 -2.81
CA GLY A 8 9.67 -1.79 -3.16
C GLY A 8 10.34 -2.31 -4.45
N LYS A 9 9.87 -3.42 -5.03
CA LYS A 9 10.39 -3.99 -6.28
C LYS A 9 9.61 -3.50 -7.52
N CYS A 10 8.40 -2.99 -7.35
CA CYS A 10 7.66 -2.29 -8.39
C CYS A 10 8.16 -0.85 -8.55
N SER A 11 8.72 -0.51 -9.72
CA SER A 11 9.30 0.81 -10.00
C SER A 11 8.33 1.97 -9.77
N LEU A 12 7.06 1.79 -10.16
CA LEU A 12 6.01 2.80 -9.95
C LEU A 12 5.70 3.00 -8.46
N CYS A 13 5.44 1.90 -7.74
CA CYS A 13 5.12 1.95 -6.31
C CYS A 13 6.31 2.51 -5.52
N LYS A 14 7.54 2.07 -5.82
CA LYS A 14 8.75 2.61 -5.21
C LYS A 14 8.89 4.11 -5.42
N ARG A 15 8.66 4.61 -6.64
CA ARG A 15 8.75 6.04 -6.95
C ARG A 15 7.72 6.85 -6.17
N GLU A 16 6.48 6.38 -6.13
CA GLU A 16 5.39 7.01 -5.39
C GLU A 16 5.69 7.10 -3.89
N ILE A 17 6.07 5.98 -3.26
CA ILE A 17 6.39 5.94 -1.83
C ILE A 17 7.65 6.76 -1.51
N SER A 18 8.65 6.77 -2.40
CA SER A 18 9.85 7.59 -2.23
C SER A 18 9.49 9.07 -2.24
N TYR A 19 8.57 9.51 -3.10
CA TYR A 19 8.05 10.87 -3.08
C TYR A 19 7.28 11.17 -1.78
N TYR A 20 6.41 10.28 -1.30
CA TYR A 20 5.74 10.51 -0.02
C TYR A 20 6.72 10.63 1.15
N LYS A 21 7.81 9.84 1.16
CA LYS A 21 8.87 9.96 2.16
C LYS A 21 9.55 11.33 2.19
N THR A 22 9.66 12.04 1.07
CA THR A 22 10.32 13.36 1.04
C THR A 22 9.44 14.49 1.59
N ILE A 23 8.12 14.33 1.53
CA ILE A 23 7.15 15.34 1.98
C ILE A 23 6.43 14.97 3.27
N ALA A 24 6.65 13.75 3.78
CA ALA A 24 6.02 13.27 4.98
C ALA A 24 6.54 14.00 6.22
N PRO A 25 5.66 14.37 7.17
CA PRO A 25 6.10 14.82 8.49
C PRO A 25 6.90 13.73 9.23
N ALA A 26 7.88 14.18 10.01
CA ALA A 26 8.67 13.30 10.87
C ALA A 26 7.78 12.51 11.85
N ASN A 27 8.17 11.27 12.14
CA ASN A 27 7.54 10.41 13.16
C ASN A 27 6.04 10.10 12.96
N LYS A 28 5.50 10.25 11.75
CA LYS A 28 4.10 9.91 11.44
C LYS A 28 3.93 8.56 10.74
N PHE A 29 4.95 8.07 10.04
CA PHE A 29 4.87 6.90 9.17
C PHE A 29 5.93 5.85 9.50
N LEU A 30 5.53 4.59 9.45
CA LEU A 30 6.40 3.43 9.32
C LEU A 30 6.27 2.86 7.91
N TRP A 31 7.35 2.88 7.14
CA TRP A 31 7.34 2.39 5.75
C TRP A 31 7.89 0.96 5.71
N LYS A 32 7.05 -0.01 5.36
CA LYS A 32 7.36 -1.45 5.37
C LYS A 32 7.41 -2.00 3.95
N ASP A 33 8.61 -2.30 3.46
CA ASP A 33 8.81 -2.90 2.12
C ASP A 33 8.57 -4.40 2.18
N ILE A 34 7.37 -4.81 1.81
CA ILE A 34 6.92 -6.20 1.85
C ILE A 34 7.41 -7.03 0.66
N ALA A 35 8.02 -6.41 -0.35
CA ALA A 35 8.65 -7.12 -1.46
C ALA A 35 10.05 -7.62 -1.10
N SER A 36 10.73 -6.90 -0.19
CA SER A 36 12.06 -7.24 0.32
C SER A 36 12.00 -7.98 1.66
N ASP A 37 11.07 -7.62 2.54
CA ASP A 37 10.88 -8.27 3.84
C ASP A 37 9.39 -8.62 4.10
N PRO A 38 8.97 -9.87 3.84
CA PRO A 38 7.59 -10.32 4.06
C PRO A 38 7.23 -10.45 5.54
N SER A 39 8.18 -10.42 6.48
CA SER A 39 7.92 -10.63 7.92
C SER A 39 6.99 -9.57 8.50
N HIS A 40 6.99 -8.37 7.92
CA HIS A 40 6.05 -7.29 8.23
C HIS A 40 4.58 -7.70 8.08
N LEU A 41 4.26 -8.70 7.27
CA LEU A 41 2.86 -9.11 7.04
C LEU A 41 2.29 -9.95 8.19
N GLN A 42 3.14 -10.47 9.08
CA GLN A 42 2.69 -11.26 10.24
C GLN A 42 1.75 -10.46 11.14
N GLU A 43 1.95 -9.14 11.26
CA GLU A 43 1.16 -8.29 12.14
C GLU A 43 -0.25 -7.99 11.60
N ILE A 44 -0.46 -8.12 10.28
CA ILE A 44 -1.74 -7.84 9.61
C ILE A 44 -2.42 -9.09 9.07
N ASN A 45 -1.78 -10.26 9.17
CA ASN A 45 -2.27 -11.55 8.70
C ASN A 45 -2.76 -11.53 7.23
N VAL A 46 -1.97 -10.90 6.35
CA VAL A 46 -2.26 -10.80 4.90
C VAL A 46 -1.21 -11.56 4.11
N SER A 47 -1.62 -12.30 3.07
CA SER A 47 -0.66 -12.97 2.19
C SER A 47 0.19 -11.96 1.42
N GLN A 48 1.47 -12.27 1.20
CA GLN A 48 2.36 -11.39 0.44
C GLN A 48 1.81 -11.08 -0.95
N GLN A 49 1.18 -12.06 -1.61
CA GLN A 49 0.54 -11.85 -2.90
C GLN A 49 -0.56 -10.79 -2.85
N ALA A 50 -1.45 -10.83 -1.85
CA ALA A 50 -2.50 -9.84 -1.68
C ALA A 50 -1.91 -8.46 -1.35
N ALA A 51 -0.88 -8.43 -0.52
CA ALA A 51 -0.22 -7.20 -0.10
C ALA A 51 0.60 -6.54 -1.23
N LEU A 52 1.18 -7.30 -2.16
CA LEU A 52 1.85 -6.76 -3.36
C LEU A 52 0.84 -6.26 -4.42
N ARG A 53 -0.39 -6.79 -4.39
CA ARG A 53 -1.44 -6.43 -5.36
C ARG A 53 -2.05 -5.07 -5.04
N ARG A 54 -2.32 -4.76 -3.77
CA ARG A 54 -2.94 -3.50 -3.33
C ARG A 54 -2.13 -2.87 -2.20
N LEU A 55 -2.14 -1.54 -2.13
CA LEU A 55 -1.51 -0.83 -1.02
C LEU A 55 -2.27 -1.12 0.28
N HIS A 56 -1.55 -1.35 1.37
CA HIS A 56 -2.14 -1.54 2.69
C HIS A 56 -1.60 -0.49 3.66
N VAL A 57 -2.48 0.00 4.53
CA VAL A 57 -2.14 0.86 5.64
C VAL A 57 -2.75 0.29 6.91
N LEU A 58 -1.97 0.22 7.98
CA LEU A 58 -2.47 0.00 9.32
C LEU A 58 -2.46 1.36 10.01
N ASP A 59 -3.64 1.86 10.35
CA ASP A 59 -3.77 3.14 11.04
C ASP A 59 -3.39 3.04 12.53
N ASP A 60 -3.54 4.15 13.25
CA ASP A 60 -3.26 4.24 14.68
C ASP A 60 -4.28 3.49 15.55
N GLU A 61 -5.50 3.27 15.05
CA GLU A 61 -6.54 2.44 15.66
C GLU A 61 -6.38 0.94 15.36
N LYS A 62 -5.27 0.54 14.72
CA LYS A 62 -5.01 -0.85 14.29
C LYS A 62 -6.01 -1.38 13.27
N LYS A 63 -6.68 -0.49 12.54
CA LYS A 63 -7.54 -0.85 11.41
C LYS A 63 -6.72 -0.99 10.15
N LEU A 64 -6.88 -2.12 9.48
CA LEU A 64 -6.27 -2.38 8.19
C LEU A 64 -7.13 -1.76 7.08
N ILE A 65 -6.53 -0.83 6.33
CA ILE A 65 -7.15 -0.09 5.24
C ILE A 65 -6.42 -0.47 3.94
N ILE A 66 -7.20 -0.78 2.90
CA ILE A 66 -6.69 -1.43 1.69
C ILE A 66 -7.06 -0.62 0.45
N GLY A 67 -6.14 -0.57 -0.50
CA GLY A 67 -6.36 -0.02 -1.83
C GLY A 67 -6.45 1.50 -1.84
N PHE A 68 -7.43 2.07 -2.54
CA PHE A 68 -7.51 3.52 -2.70
C PHE A 68 -7.65 4.27 -1.37
N ASP A 69 -8.39 3.71 -0.41
CA ASP A 69 -8.56 4.34 0.91
C ASP A 69 -7.24 4.41 1.70
N ALA A 70 -6.29 3.52 1.41
CA ALA A 70 -4.96 3.58 2.01
C ALA A 70 -4.21 4.85 1.58
N PHE A 71 -4.40 5.30 0.33
CA PHE A 71 -3.87 6.59 -0.14
C PHE A 71 -4.51 7.77 0.56
N ILE A 72 -5.83 7.73 0.77
CA ILE A 72 -6.55 8.79 1.52
C ILE A 72 -5.95 8.93 2.92
N VAL A 73 -5.68 7.82 3.60
CA VAL A 73 -5.06 7.84 4.93
C VAL A 73 -3.63 8.40 4.89
N ILE A 74 -2.83 8.06 3.87
CA ILE A 74 -1.49 8.66 3.72
C ILE A 74 -1.60 10.17 3.48
N TRP A 75 -2.45 10.58 2.55
CA TRP A 75 -2.63 11.98 2.17
C TRP A 75 -3.22 12.83 3.29
N SER A 76 -4.07 12.26 4.15
CA SER A 76 -4.61 12.95 5.32
C SER A 76 -3.59 13.19 6.43
N GLN A 77 -2.40 12.57 6.35
CA GLN A 77 -1.29 12.81 7.27
C GLN A 77 -0.22 13.75 6.68
N ILE A 78 -0.34 14.15 5.41
CA ILE A 78 0.63 15.02 4.72
C ILE A 78 -0.04 16.36 4.42
N LYS A 79 0.36 17.43 5.11
CA LYS A 79 -0.30 18.76 5.04
C LYS A 79 -0.59 19.24 3.62
N LEU A 80 0.35 19.07 2.68
CA LEU A 80 0.18 19.48 1.28
C LEU A 80 -0.90 18.69 0.51
N TRP A 81 -1.23 17.48 0.98
CA TRP A 81 -2.16 16.55 0.34
C TRP A 81 -3.52 16.44 1.05
N HIS A 82 -3.74 17.18 2.14
CA HIS A 82 -5.02 17.15 2.87
C HIS A 82 -6.23 17.48 1.98
N LEU A 83 -6.09 18.45 1.06
CA LEU A 83 -7.18 18.81 0.16
C LEU A 83 -7.50 17.66 -0.82
N VAL A 84 -6.47 16.96 -1.30
CA VAL A 84 -6.63 15.78 -2.16
C VAL A 84 -7.29 14.65 -1.39
N ALA A 85 -6.90 14.42 -0.13
CA ALA A 85 -7.55 13.45 0.74
C ALA A 85 -9.04 13.76 0.91
N LEU A 86 -9.38 15.03 1.18
CA LEU A 86 -10.76 15.47 1.36
C LEU A 86 -11.60 15.25 0.10
N ILE A 87 -11.11 15.68 -1.08
CA ILE A 87 -11.80 15.48 -2.36
C ILE A 87 -11.94 13.99 -2.67
N GLY A 88 -10.87 13.21 -2.47
CA GLY A 88 -10.86 11.77 -2.68
C GLY A 88 -11.77 10.98 -1.72
N SER A 89 -12.20 11.60 -0.62
CA SER A 89 -13.11 11.02 0.39
C SER A 89 -14.59 11.31 0.10
N LEU A 90 -14.89 12.20 -0.86
CA LEU A 90 -16.29 12.47 -1.26
C LEU A 90 -16.91 11.19 -1.85
N PRO A 91 -18.14 10.81 -1.47
CA PRO A 91 -18.67 9.46 -1.70
C PRO A 91 -18.68 9.04 -3.17
N ILE A 92 -19.10 9.94 -4.07
CA ILE A 92 -19.15 9.66 -5.52
C ILE A 92 -17.74 9.56 -6.11
N ILE A 93 -16.86 10.49 -5.72
CA ILE A 93 -15.46 10.53 -6.21
C ILE A 93 -14.70 9.32 -5.71
N ASN A 94 -14.84 9.00 -4.41
CA ASN A 94 -14.22 7.86 -3.77
C ASN A 94 -14.63 6.55 -4.45
N LEU A 95 -15.92 6.39 -4.77
CA LEU A 95 -16.40 5.22 -5.49
C LEU A 95 -15.71 5.06 -6.86
N ILE A 96 -15.64 6.14 -7.64
CA ILE A 96 -14.98 6.13 -8.95
C ILE A 96 -13.50 5.79 -8.80
N LEU A 97 -12.79 6.48 -7.90
CA LEU A 97 -11.35 6.29 -7.69
C LEU A 97 -11.01 4.88 -7.16
N LYS A 98 -11.85 4.31 -6.28
CA LYS A 98 -11.74 2.91 -5.85
C LYS A 98 -11.81 1.94 -7.01
N GLN A 99 -12.79 2.11 -7.90
CA GLN A 99 -12.97 1.23 -9.05
C GLN A 99 -11.82 1.38 -10.05
N SER A 100 -11.42 2.62 -10.36
CA SER A 100 -10.27 2.91 -11.22
C SER A 100 -8.98 2.32 -10.64
N TYR A 101 -8.75 2.50 -9.34
CA TYR A 101 -7.60 1.94 -8.64
C TYR A 101 -7.59 0.41 -8.67
N ASN A 102 -8.73 -0.24 -8.40
CA ASN A 102 -8.83 -1.69 -8.42
C ASN A 102 -8.51 -2.27 -9.81
N PHE A 103 -9.04 -1.65 -10.86
CA PHE A 103 -8.74 -2.04 -12.24
C PHE A 103 -7.25 -1.87 -12.55
N PHE A 104 -6.67 -0.72 -12.18
CA PHE A 104 -5.25 -0.43 -12.36
C PHE A 104 -4.36 -1.40 -11.60
N ALA A 105 -4.66 -1.65 -10.32
CA ALA A 105 -3.92 -2.56 -9.45
C ALA A 105 -3.90 -3.98 -10.03
N ASP A 106 -5.04 -4.47 -10.51
CA ASP A 106 -5.17 -5.78 -11.13
C ASP A 106 -4.42 -5.87 -12.46
N TRP A 107 -4.53 -4.82 -13.29
CA TRP A 107 -3.78 -4.70 -14.54
C TRP A 107 -2.27 -4.70 -14.31
N LYS A 108 -1.79 -3.90 -13.34
CA LYS A 108 -0.38 -3.79 -12.93
C LYS A 108 0.12 -5.14 -12.43
N PHE A 109 -0.65 -5.78 -11.56
CA PHE A 109 -0.27 -7.05 -10.93
C PHE A 109 -0.12 -8.16 -11.99
N ARG A 110 -1.04 -8.27 -12.94
CA ARG A 110 -0.95 -9.24 -14.05
C ARG A 110 0.27 -9.03 -14.96
N ARG A 111 0.76 -7.79 -15.07
CA ARG A 111 1.89 -7.42 -15.94
C ARG A 111 3.25 -7.42 -15.24
N SER A 112 3.29 -7.60 -13.92
CA SER A 112 4.54 -7.48 -13.15
C SER A 112 5.27 -8.82 -13.08
N PRO A 113 6.47 -8.97 -13.69
CA PRO A 113 7.20 -10.25 -13.75
C PRO A 113 7.78 -10.70 -12.40
N HIS A 114 7.88 -9.80 -11.42
CA HIS A 114 8.36 -10.12 -10.06
C HIS A 114 7.25 -10.70 -9.16
N CYS A 115 5.97 -10.63 -9.57
CA CYS A 115 4.83 -11.14 -8.80
C CYS A 115 4.38 -12.55 -9.22
N SER A 116 4.82 -13.05 -10.39
CA SER A 116 4.54 -14.42 -10.83
C SER A 116 5.29 -15.49 -10.02
N LEU A 117 6.29 -15.08 -9.22
CA LEU A 117 7.14 -15.98 -8.43
C LEU A 117 6.69 -16.18 -6.98
N SER A 118 5.75 -15.39 -6.45
CA SER A 118 5.24 -15.57 -5.07
C SER A 118 4.28 -16.76 -4.91
N ASN A 119 4.11 -17.57 -5.95
CA ASN A 119 3.27 -18.78 -5.97
C ASN A 119 4.03 -20.05 -5.54
N ASN A 120 5.22 -19.96 -4.96
CA ASN A 120 5.96 -21.15 -4.52
C ASN A 120 5.74 -21.43 -3.01
N PRO A 121 4.91 -22.42 -2.63
CA PRO A 121 4.66 -22.79 -1.23
C PRO A 121 5.89 -23.35 -0.50
N LYS A 122 7.06 -23.47 -1.16
CA LYS A 122 8.30 -23.99 -0.56
C LYS A 122 8.99 -23.05 0.44
N ILE A 123 8.62 -21.77 0.53
CA ILE A 123 9.34 -20.81 1.40
C ILE A 123 8.77 -20.78 2.84
N LEU A 124 7.64 -21.45 3.11
CA LEU A 124 7.03 -21.50 4.45
C LEU A 124 7.49 -22.69 5.31
N LYS A 125 8.55 -23.43 4.93
CA LYS A 125 8.94 -24.66 5.64
C LYS A 125 10.27 -24.65 6.38
N ASP A 126 11.07 -23.60 6.29
CA ASP A 126 12.35 -23.56 7.00
C ASP A 126 12.42 -22.30 7.88
N ASN A 127 11.86 -22.42 9.09
CA ASN A 127 12.30 -21.75 10.32
C ASN A 127 11.83 -22.59 11.52
#